data_AF-A0AAU2QCD2-F1
#
_entry.id   AF-A0AAU2QCD2-F1
#
_cell.length_a   1.000
_cell.length_b   1.000
_cell.length_c   1.000
_cell.angle_alpha   90.00
_cell.angle_beta   90.00
_cell.angle_gamma   90.00
#
_symmetry.space_group_name_H-M   'P 1'
#
loop_
_entity.id
_entity.type
_entity.pdbx_description
1 polymer ?
#
loop_
_entity_poly.entity_id
_entity_poly.type
_entity_poly.pdbx_seq_one_letter_code
_entity_poly.pdbx_strand_id
1 'polypeptide(L)'
;MAISALHPERTARLEVLVNECRPLLTGDGGMVAVQRLLSERRVEVLDAVVITRELLGAGPTALGEAKTIVLTSPGRGRELRWHDQFMDDLEQSGGLDEH
;
A
#
# COMPACT_ATOMS: atom_id res chain seq x y z
N MET A 1 13.48 -6.18 -0.51
CA MET A 1 13.41 -7.13 -1.65
C MET A 1 13.31 -6.26 -2.88
N ALA A 2 14.19 -6.41 -3.89
CA ALA A 2 14.20 -5.46 -5.01
C ALA A 2 12.83 -5.46 -5.72
N ILE A 3 12.33 -4.27 -6.04
CA ILE A 3 11.06 -4.06 -6.76
C ILE A 3 11.31 -4.41 -8.24
N SER A 4 11.59 -5.69 -8.53
CA SER A 4 12.13 -6.15 -9.83
C SER A 4 11.05 -6.50 -10.86
N ALA A 5 9.77 -6.26 -10.56
CA ALA A 5 8.64 -6.55 -11.46
C ALA A 5 7.96 -5.28 -12.04
N LEU A 6 8.54 -4.10 -11.81
CA LEU A 6 8.02 -2.83 -12.32
C LEU A 6 8.95 -2.26 -13.39
N HIS A 7 8.40 -1.41 -14.25
CA HIS A 7 9.18 -0.61 -15.18
C HIS A 7 10.30 0.14 -14.41
N PRO A 8 11.55 0.17 -14.90
CA PRO A 8 12.72 0.60 -14.10
C PRO A 8 12.59 2.01 -13.51
N GLU A 9 11.94 2.93 -14.23
CA GLU A 9 11.63 4.30 -13.82
C GLU A 9 10.59 4.36 -12.70
N ARG A 10 9.66 3.39 -12.67
CA ARG A 10 8.73 3.23 -11.54
C ARG A 10 9.50 2.69 -10.34
N THR A 11 10.35 1.68 -10.52
CA THR A 11 11.21 1.14 -9.45
C THR A 11 12.09 2.21 -8.82
N ALA A 12 12.83 2.98 -9.61
CA ALA A 12 13.70 4.05 -9.11
C ALA A 12 12.92 5.12 -8.32
N ARG A 13 11.73 5.51 -8.79
CA ARG A 13 10.86 6.45 -8.07
C ARG A 13 10.40 5.89 -6.72
N LEU A 14 10.04 4.61 -6.67
CA LEU A 14 9.62 3.97 -5.42
C LEU A 14 10.77 3.81 -4.43
N GLU A 15 11.98 3.47 -4.90
CA GLU A 15 13.17 3.37 -4.05
C GLU A 15 13.51 4.70 -3.37
N VAL A 16 13.41 5.82 -4.10
CA VAL A 16 13.57 7.17 -3.53
C VAL A 16 12.55 7.39 -2.41
N LEU A 17 11.27 7.11 -2.65
CA LEU A 17 10.22 7.29 -1.66
C LEU A 17 10.38 6.37 -0.44
N VAL A 18 10.82 5.12 -0.63
CA VAL A 18 11.13 4.19 0.47
C VAL A 18 12.25 4.75 1.35
N ASN A 19 13.31 5.29 0.74
CA ASN A 19 14.42 5.89 1.48
C ASN A 19 14.01 7.14 2.26
N GLU A 20 13.14 7.97 1.69
CA GLU A 20 12.56 9.13 2.38
C GLU A 20 11.63 8.74 3.54
N CYS A 21 10.90 7.63 3.41
CA CYS A 21 9.96 7.16 4.44
C CYS A 21 10.65 6.42 5.59
N ARG A 22 11.79 5.75 5.35
CA ARG A 22 12.52 4.97 6.35
C ARG A 22 12.81 5.73 7.67
N PRO A 23 13.28 6.99 7.68
CA PRO A 23 13.48 7.73 8.93
C PRO A 23 12.18 8.06 9.69
N LEU A 24 11.02 8.08 9.02
CA LEU A 24 9.73 8.34 9.68
C LEU A 24 9.33 7.18 10.60
N LEU A 25 9.78 5.96 10.29
CA LEU A 25 9.50 4.77 11.10
C LEU A 25 10.20 4.81 12.47
N THR A 26 11.31 5.53 12.58
CA THR A 26 12.06 5.67 13.83
C THR A 26 11.56 6.83 14.71
N GLY A 27 10.69 7.69 14.19
CA GLY A 27 10.08 8.79 14.94
C GLY A 27 8.72 8.42 15.54
N ASP A 28 8.16 9.32 16.35
CA ASP A 28 6.92 9.09 17.12
C ASP A 28 5.68 8.80 16.26
N GLY A 29 5.71 9.15 14.96
CA GLY A 29 4.59 8.96 14.04
C GLY A 29 4.57 7.61 13.32
N GLY A 30 5.68 6.87 13.30
CA GLY A 30 5.80 5.55 12.68
C GLY A 30 5.14 5.45 11.29
N MET A 31 4.31 4.43 11.10
CA MET A 31 3.62 4.19 9.84
C MET A 31 2.53 5.23 9.52
N VAL A 32 1.95 5.88 10.53
CA VAL A 32 0.96 6.95 10.32
C VAL A 32 1.60 8.14 9.62
N ALA A 33 2.82 8.51 10.00
CA ALA A 33 3.59 9.57 9.35
C ALA A 33 3.94 9.22 7.89
N VAL A 34 4.25 7.95 7.61
CA VAL A 34 4.48 7.45 6.24
C VAL A 34 3.22 7.63 5.38
N GLN A 35 2.07 7.16 5.84
CA GLN A 35 0.82 7.26 5.06
C GLN A 35 0.39 8.71 4.82
N ARG A 36 0.64 9.59 5.80
CA ARG A 36 0.40 11.03 5.65
C ARG A 36 1.27 11.63 4.54
N LEU A 37 2.58 11.36 4.55
CA LEU A 37 3.50 11.84 3.52
C LEU A 37 3.10 11.35 2.12
N LEU A 38 2.78 10.07 1.97
CA LEU A 38 2.38 9.48 0.69
C LEU A 38 1.07 10.08 0.17
N SER A 39 0.14 10.39 1.08
CA SER A 39 -1.13 11.04 0.73
C SER A 39 -0.96 12.51 0.36
N GLU A 40 -0.13 13.27 1.09
CA GLU A 40 0.21 14.66 0.77
C GLU A 40 0.89 14.77 -0.61
N ARG A 41 1.71 13.78 -0.97
CA ARG A 41 2.36 13.69 -2.28
C ARG A 41 1.49 13.07 -3.38
N ARG A 42 0.24 12.72 -3.07
CA ARG A 42 -0.71 12.09 -4.01
C ARG A 42 -0.12 10.86 -4.70
N VAL A 43 0.63 10.05 -3.96
CA VAL A 43 1.16 8.78 -4.48
C VAL A 43 -0.02 7.87 -4.82
N GLU A 44 0.04 7.14 -5.93
CA GLU A 44 -1.03 6.22 -6.30
C GLU A 44 -1.20 5.11 -5.25
N VAL A 45 -2.41 4.61 -5.03
CA VAL A 45 -2.70 3.61 -3.98
C VAL A 45 -1.81 2.38 -4.10
N LEU A 46 -1.64 1.85 -5.31
CA LEU A 46 -0.81 0.67 -5.54
C LEU A 46 0.66 0.93 -5.20
N ASP A 47 1.18 2.11 -5.55
CA ASP A 47 2.55 2.52 -5.22
C ASP A 47 2.71 2.69 -3.69
N ALA A 48 1.71 3.26 -3.02
CA ALA A 48 1.69 3.35 -1.57
C ALA A 48 1.69 1.97 -0.89
N VAL A 49 0.95 0.98 -1.42
CA VAL A 49 0.99 -0.41 -0.92
C VAL A 49 2.37 -1.03 -1.11
N VAL A 50 3.00 -0.84 -2.28
CA VAL A 50 4.35 -1.38 -2.55
C VAL A 50 5.39 -0.78 -1.60
N ILE A 51 5.38 0.54 -1.41
CA ILE A 51 6.27 1.25 -0.48
C ILE A 51 6.05 0.74 0.95
N THR A 52 4.79 0.68 1.39
CA THR A 52 4.43 0.24 2.75
C THR A 52 4.87 -1.20 3.00
N ARG A 53 4.68 -2.10 2.03
CA ARG A 53 5.14 -3.50 2.13
C ARG A 53 6.66 -3.58 2.24
N GLU A 54 7.41 -2.83 1.43
CA GLU A 54 8.88 -2.84 1.51
C GLU A 54 9.38 -2.31 2.86
N LEU A 55 8.68 -1.35 3.45
CA LEU A 55 8.98 -0.81 4.79
C LEU A 55 8.66 -1.79 5.92
N LEU A 56 7.60 -2.60 5.79
CA LEU A 56 7.25 -3.67 6.74
C LEU A 56 8.18 -4.90 6.64
N GLY A 57 8.78 -5.11 5.46
CA GLY A 57 9.66 -6.25 5.18
C GLY A 57 8.95 -7.41 4.48
N ALA A 58 9.69 -8.49 4.19
CA ALA A 58 9.25 -9.61 3.36
C ALA A 58 8.52 -10.72 4.15
N GLY A 59 7.54 -10.35 4.98
CA GLY A 59 6.70 -11.30 5.69
C GLY A 59 5.57 -11.88 4.82
N PRO A 60 5.07 -13.10 5.13
CA PRO A 60 3.93 -13.70 4.40
C PRO A 60 2.65 -12.86 4.51
N THR A 61 2.49 -12.12 5.62
CA THR A 61 1.35 -11.21 5.86
C THR A 61 1.60 -9.79 5.40
N ALA A 62 2.84 -9.44 5.02
CA ALA A 62 3.25 -8.05 4.80
C ALA A 62 2.46 -7.34 3.70
N LEU A 63 2.01 -8.08 2.68
CA LEU A 63 1.14 -7.51 1.64
C LEU A 63 -0.26 -7.19 2.17
N GLY A 64 -0.85 -8.10 2.96
CA GLY A 64 -2.16 -7.90 3.56
C GLY A 64 -2.13 -6.73 4.54
N GLU A 65 -1.14 -6.69 5.42
CA GLU A 65 -0.92 -5.59 6.37
C GLU A 65 -0.71 -4.25 5.65
N ALA A 66 0.11 -4.23 4.60
CA ALA A 66 0.32 -3.02 3.79
C ALA A 66 -0.97 -2.51 3.15
N LYS A 67 -1.79 -3.40 2.59
CA LYS A 67 -3.11 -3.03 2.04
C LYS A 67 -4.00 -2.42 3.12
N THR A 68 -4.11 -3.08 4.28
CA THR A 68 -4.94 -2.60 5.40
C THR A 68 -4.49 -1.21 5.86
N ILE A 69 -3.19 -1.02 6.08
CA ILE A 69 -2.61 0.26 6.53
C ILE A 69 -2.91 1.38 5.52
N VAL A 70 -2.70 1.14 4.23
CA VAL A 70 -2.89 2.16 3.18
C VAL A 70 -4.37 2.51 3.04
N LEU A 71 -5.25 1.51 2.92
CA LEU A 71 -6.68 1.74 2.64
C LEU A 71 -7.43 2.33 3.84
N THR A 72 -6.99 2.04 5.08
CA THR A 72 -7.58 2.65 6.29
C THR A 72 -7.00 4.03 6.62
N SER A 73 -6.00 4.50 5.87
CA SER A 73 -5.38 5.80 6.12
C SER A 73 -6.28 6.98 5.74
N PRO A 74 -6.23 8.11 6.49
CA PRO A 74 -6.94 9.33 6.13
C PRO A 74 -6.57 9.80 4.72
N GLY A 75 -7.58 10.10 3.90
CA GLY A 75 -7.40 10.51 2.50
C GLY A 75 -7.56 9.40 1.46
N ARG A 76 -7.67 8.13 1.88
CA ARG A 76 -7.91 6.97 0.99
C ARG A 76 -9.30 6.36 1.07
N GLY A 77 -10.23 7.05 1.73
CA GLY A 77 -11.59 6.56 1.93
C GLY A 77 -12.38 6.36 0.65
N ARG A 78 -12.03 7.01 -0.46
CA ARG A 78 -12.67 6.77 -1.76
C ARG A 78 -12.26 5.41 -2.33
N GLU A 79 -10.97 5.09 -2.27
CA GLU A 79 -10.39 3.86 -2.77
C GLU A 79 -10.76 2.66 -1.90
N LEU A 80 -10.85 2.86 -0.57
CA LEU A 80 -11.38 1.85 0.35
C LEU A 80 -12.84 1.50 0.01
N ARG A 81 -13.72 2.49 -0.16
CA ARG A 81 -15.11 2.24 -0.55
C ARG A 81 -15.23 1.53 -1.90
N TRP A 82 -14.37 1.87 -2.86
CA TRP A 82 -14.36 1.18 -4.16
C TRP A 82 -13.91 -0.28 -4.02
N HIS A 83 -12.90 -0.55 -3.19
CA HIS A 83 -12.46 -1.90 -2.88
C HIS A 83 -13.58 -2.71 -2.23
N ASP A 84 -14.23 -2.17 -1.19
CA ASP A 84 -15.30 -2.87 -0.47
C ASP A 84 -16.50 -3.14 -1.40
N GLN A 85 -16.94 -2.15 -2.17
CA GLN A 85 -17.98 -2.32 -3.20
C GLN A 85 -17.60 -3.42 -4.21
N PHE A 86 -16.36 -3.42 -4.70
CA PHE A 86 -15.90 -4.41 -5.66
C PHE A 86 -15.84 -5.83 -5.07
N MET A 87 -15.42 -5.96 -3.80
CA MET A 87 -15.41 -7.26 -3.12
C MET A 87 -16.83 -7.76 -2.85
N ASP A 88 -17.73 -6.89 -2.40
CA ASP A 88 -19.14 -7.21 -2.20
C ASP A 88 -19.81 -7.67 -3.52
N ASP A 89 -19.46 -7.03 -4.64
CA ASP A 89 -19.95 -7.42 -5.97
C ASP A 89 -19.39 -8.79 -6.39
N LEU A 90 -18.11 -9.07 -6.10
CA LEU A 90 -17.49 -10.37 -6.38
C LEU A 90 -18.14 -11.49 -5.56
N GLU A 91 -18.38 -11.26 -4.27
CA GLU A 91 -19.06 -12.21 -3.37
C GLU A 91 -20.50 -12.48 -3.84
N GLN A 92 -21.23 -11.44 -4.26
CA GLN A 92 -22.58 -11.58 -4.83
C GLN A 92 -22.59 -12.30 -6.19
N SER A 93 -21.51 -12.19 -6.97
CA SER A 93 -21.38 -12.83 -8.29
C SER A 93 -20.96 -14.31 -8.25
N GLY A 94 -20.79 -14.92 -7.08
CA GLY A 94 -20.40 -16.33 -6.93
C GLY A 94 -18.91 -16.59 -7.14
N GLY A 95 -18.06 -15.57 -6.98
CA GLY A 95 -16.63 -15.68 -7.20
C GLY A 95 -15.88 -16.32 -6.04
N LEU A 96 -16.03 -17.64 -5.85
CA LEU A 96 -15.05 -18.65 -5.41
C LEU A 96 -15.79 -20.01 -5.31
N ASP A 97 -16.52 -20.41 -6.36
CA ASP A 97 -16.94 -21.80 -6.49
C ASP A 97 -15.72 -22.66 -6.82
N GLU A 98 -15.33 -23.44 -5.81
CA GLU A 98 -14.29 -24.45 -5.82
C GLU A 98 -14.74 -25.61 -6.73
N HIS A 99 -14.00 -25.87 -7.82
CA HIS A 99 -14.12 -27.13 -8.57
C HIS A 99 -12.75 -27.77 -8.81
#